data_AF-A0A973JPZ7-F1
#
_entry.id   AF-A0A973JPZ7-F1
#
_cell.length_a   1.000
_cell.length_b   1.000
_cell.length_c   1.000
_cell.angle_alpha   90.00
_cell.angle_beta   90.00
_cell.angle_gamma   90.00
#
_symmetry.space_group_name_H-M   'P 1'
#
loop_
_entity.id
_entity.type
_entity.pdbx_description
1 polymer ?
#
loop_
_entity_poly.entity_id
_entity_poly.type
_entity_poly.pdbx_seq_one_letter_code
_entity_poly.pdbx_strand_id
1 'polypeptide(L)'
;MSKQESKCPVNATRLKLAFFYNDDPKTGMCSKCHPCKLGIFDAIKIFEAIQAGHGSAKHAAQLARIAADVKDGGMCKKGKDHADILAAFLAQHKDDLQRHIDGVCGHRECAALVTYEIDPDKCTMCDKCREVCKDFAIEGQKAVAFKGGFTPYRIRQRRCTHCGECIKVCPEGAVVIVEKVREEAAKEPLRTLVCTCDVSGKPTGKAPVCSIHDMAETISPGK
;
A
#
# COMPACT_ATOMS: atom_id res chain seq x y z
N MET A 1 -29.04 -6.60 3.31
CA MET A 1 -27.74 -5.94 3.59
C MET A 1 -27.55 -4.84 2.57
N SER A 2 -27.53 -3.59 3.01
CA SER A 2 -27.44 -2.41 2.14
C SER A 2 -26.17 -2.51 1.29
N LYS A 3 -26.31 -2.57 -0.04
CA LYS A 3 -25.18 -2.42 -0.97
C LYS A 3 -24.65 -1.00 -0.77
N GLN A 4 -23.62 -0.85 0.06
CA GLN A 4 -22.79 0.34 -0.04
C GLN A 4 -21.98 0.17 -1.32
N GLU A 5 -22.41 0.85 -2.38
CA GLU A 5 -21.63 0.96 -3.61
C GLU A 5 -20.36 1.73 -3.27
N SER A 6 -19.26 0.98 -3.17
CA SER A 6 -17.92 1.55 -3.02
C SER A 6 -17.65 2.44 -4.23
N LYS A 7 -17.32 3.71 -3.98
CA LYS A 7 -16.99 4.70 -5.02
C LYS A 7 -15.61 4.43 -5.62
N CYS A 8 -14.69 3.84 -4.86
CA CYS A 8 -13.36 3.49 -5.34
C CYS A 8 -13.42 2.26 -6.29
N PRO A 9 -13.04 2.38 -7.57
CA PRO A 9 -13.09 1.27 -8.53
C PRO A 9 -12.23 0.06 -8.12
N VAL A 10 -11.07 0.32 -7.49
CA VAL A 10 -10.16 -0.73 -6.96
C VAL A 10 -10.85 -1.53 -5.87
N ASN A 11 -11.45 -0.85 -4.90
CA ASN A 11 -12.14 -1.51 -3.79
C ASN A 11 -13.44 -2.20 -4.26
N ALA A 12 -14.20 -1.57 -5.14
CA ALA A 12 -15.41 -2.14 -5.73
C ALA A 12 -15.11 -3.45 -6.48
N THR A 13 -14.04 -3.47 -7.28
CA THR A 13 -13.61 -4.68 -8.00
C THR A 13 -13.16 -5.77 -7.03
N ARG A 14 -12.33 -5.45 -6.03
CA ARG A 14 -11.95 -6.43 -4.99
C ARG A 14 -13.16 -7.02 -4.29
N LEU A 15 -14.12 -6.20 -3.88
CA LEU A 15 -15.34 -6.66 -3.20
C LEU A 15 -16.19 -7.57 -4.08
N LYS A 16 -16.31 -7.27 -5.37
CA LYS A 16 -17.00 -8.16 -6.34
C LYS A 16 -16.31 -9.52 -6.43
N LEU A 17 -14.98 -9.53 -6.52
CA LEU A 17 -14.20 -10.77 -6.58
C LEU A 17 -14.29 -11.55 -5.26
N ALA A 18 -14.17 -10.87 -4.13
CA ALA A 18 -14.30 -11.49 -2.80
C ALA A 18 -15.71 -12.05 -2.56
N PHE A 19 -16.74 -11.36 -3.03
CA PHE A 19 -18.12 -11.85 -2.98
C PHE A 19 -18.27 -13.16 -3.77
N PHE A 20 -17.69 -13.21 -4.98
CA PHE A 20 -17.67 -14.41 -5.80
C PHE A 20 -16.86 -15.55 -5.16
N TYR A 21 -15.73 -15.25 -4.52
CA TYR A 21 -14.82 -16.27 -3.96
C TYR A 21 -15.39 -17.05 -2.75
N ASN A 22 -16.59 -16.71 -2.26
CA ASN A 22 -17.23 -17.43 -1.16
C ASN A 22 -17.82 -18.78 -1.59
N ASP A 23 -18.09 -19.66 -0.62
CA ASP A 23 -18.63 -21.02 -0.83
C ASP A 23 -20.16 -21.08 -1.00
N ASP A 24 -20.82 -19.95 -1.30
CA ASP A 24 -22.28 -19.92 -1.49
C ASP A 24 -22.67 -20.68 -2.78
N PRO A 25 -23.57 -21.68 -2.72
CA PRO A 25 -23.89 -22.51 -3.88
C PRO A 25 -24.67 -21.78 -4.98
N LYS A 26 -25.36 -20.67 -4.66
CA LYS A 26 -26.17 -19.91 -5.63
C LYS A 26 -25.34 -18.79 -6.27
N THR A 27 -24.57 -18.07 -5.48
CA THR A 27 -23.91 -16.81 -5.84
C THR A 27 -22.39 -16.87 -5.81
N GLY A 28 -21.82 -17.83 -5.07
CA GLY A 28 -20.40 -18.00 -4.88
C GLY A 28 -19.73 -18.90 -5.93
N MET A 29 -18.46 -19.18 -5.67
CA MET A 29 -17.56 -19.92 -6.53
C MET A 29 -17.76 -21.42 -6.32
N CYS A 30 -17.85 -22.19 -7.42
CA CYS A 30 -17.99 -23.64 -7.34
C CYS A 30 -16.68 -24.38 -7.03
N SER A 31 -15.53 -23.69 -7.11
CA SER A 31 -14.18 -24.18 -6.76
C SER A 31 -13.68 -25.42 -7.53
N LYS A 32 -14.33 -25.78 -8.65
CA LYS A 32 -13.99 -26.99 -9.43
C LYS A 32 -12.80 -26.84 -10.38
N CYS A 33 -12.60 -25.65 -10.95
CA CYS A 33 -11.47 -25.41 -11.84
C CYS A 33 -10.36 -24.64 -11.12
N HIS A 34 -9.16 -25.22 -11.12
CA HIS A 34 -7.97 -24.66 -10.48
C HIS A 34 -7.63 -23.23 -10.95
N PRO A 35 -7.58 -22.91 -12.26
CA PRO A 35 -7.24 -21.55 -12.70
C PRO A 35 -8.21 -20.50 -12.17
N CYS A 36 -9.52 -20.81 -12.11
CA CYS A 36 -10.52 -19.90 -11.54
C CYS A 36 -10.34 -19.72 -10.04
N LYS A 37 -10.13 -20.81 -9.29
CA LYS A 37 -9.97 -20.73 -7.82
C LYS A 37 -8.71 -19.96 -7.44
N LEU A 38 -7.55 -20.37 -7.95
CA LEU A 38 -6.29 -19.72 -7.60
C LEU A 38 -6.18 -18.32 -8.21
N GLY A 39 -6.54 -18.14 -9.47
CA GLY A 39 -6.40 -16.85 -10.15
C GLY A 39 -7.23 -15.75 -9.47
N ILE A 40 -8.49 -16.03 -9.14
CA ILE A 40 -9.33 -15.04 -8.45
C ILE A 40 -8.83 -14.78 -7.02
N PHE A 41 -8.35 -15.80 -6.31
CA PHE A 41 -7.74 -15.62 -4.99
C PHE A 41 -6.51 -14.70 -5.07
N ASP A 42 -5.60 -14.96 -6.03
CA ASP A 42 -4.41 -14.16 -6.24
C ASP A 42 -4.77 -12.71 -6.61
N ALA A 43 -5.77 -12.50 -7.46
CA ALA A 43 -6.27 -11.16 -7.77
C ALA A 43 -6.76 -10.43 -6.52
N ILE A 44 -7.54 -11.09 -5.65
CA ILE A 44 -7.99 -10.51 -4.37
C ILE A 44 -6.78 -10.13 -3.52
N LYS A 45 -5.79 -11.00 -3.39
CA LYS A 45 -4.58 -10.75 -2.58
C LYS A 45 -3.75 -9.59 -3.14
N ILE A 46 -3.63 -9.47 -4.46
CA ILE A 46 -2.98 -8.33 -5.10
C ILE A 46 -3.73 -7.04 -4.79
N PHE A 47 -5.06 -7.02 -4.90
CA PHE A 47 -5.85 -5.84 -4.55
C PHE A 47 -5.70 -5.47 -3.07
N GLU A 48 -5.73 -6.45 -2.15
CA GLU A 48 -5.48 -6.21 -0.72
C GLU A 48 -4.11 -5.61 -0.48
N ALA A 49 -3.07 -6.12 -1.14
CA ALA A 49 -1.71 -5.60 -1.04
C ALA A 49 -1.63 -4.14 -1.55
N ILE A 50 -2.25 -3.84 -2.70
CA ILE A 50 -2.31 -2.48 -3.25
C ILE A 50 -3.03 -1.53 -2.29
N GLN A 51 -4.18 -1.94 -1.75
CA GLN A 51 -4.96 -1.13 -0.81
C GLN A 51 -4.27 -0.94 0.55
N ALA A 52 -3.38 -1.84 0.93
CA ALA A 52 -2.53 -1.73 2.13
C ALA A 52 -1.27 -0.88 1.89
N GLY A 53 -1.09 -0.30 0.71
CA GLY A 53 0.09 0.50 0.37
C GLY A 53 1.30 -0.35 -0.04
N HIS A 54 1.13 -1.62 -0.40
CA HIS A 54 2.19 -2.47 -0.97
C HIS A 54 2.06 -2.58 -2.50
N GLY A 55 1.61 -1.49 -3.13
CA GLY A 55 1.55 -1.33 -4.57
C GLY A 55 2.92 -1.43 -5.25
N SER A 56 2.96 -2.02 -6.44
CA SER A 56 4.13 -2.15 -7.30
C SER A 56 3.69 -2.10 -8.76
N ALA A 57 4.53 -1.54 -9.64
CA ALA A 57 4.29 -1.52 -11.08
C ALA A 57 4.06 -2.92 -11.69
N LYS A 58 4.52 -3.99 -11.03
CA LYS A 58 4.32 -5.38 -11.47
C LYS A 58 2.87 -5.84 -11.32
N HIS A 59 2.11 -5.29 -10.36
CA HIS A 59 0.77 -5.79 -10.03
C HIS A 59 -0.21 -5.62 -11.19
N ALA A 60 -0.13 -4.53 -11.95
CA ALA A 60 -0.98 -4.33 -13.12
C ALA A 60 -0.78 -5.45 -14.17
N ALA A 61 0.48 -5.82 -14.43
CA ALA A 61 0.81 -6.90 -15.35
C ALA A 61 0.38 -8.28 -14.80
N GLN A 62 0.50 -8.50 -13.49
CA GLN A 62 0.03 -9.74 -12.85
C GLN A 62 -1.49 -9.88 -12.93
N LEU A 63 -2.24 -8.83 -12.62
CA LEU A 63 -3.70 -8.83 -12.75
C LEU A 63 -4.15 -9.10 -14.20
N ALA A 64 -3.46 -8.52 -15.18
CA ALA A 64 -3.75 -8.77 -16.60
C ALA A 64 -3.52 -10.23 -17.00
N ARG A 65 -2.42 -10.84 -16.53
CA ARG A 65 -2.13 -12.27 -16.77
C ARG A 65 -3.19 -13.16 -16.12
N ILE A 66 -3.52 -12.89 -14.85
CA ILE A 66 -4.58 -13.63 -14.13
C ILE A 66 -5.91 -13.56 -14.89
N ALA A 67 -6.29 -12.38 -15.40
CA ALA A 67 -7.52 -12.24 -16.17
C ALA A 67 -7.52 -13.14 -17.42
N ALA A 68 -6.41 -13.16 -18.17
CA ALA A 68 -6.26 -14.04 -19.34
C ALA A 68 -6.30 -15.53 -18.96
N ASP A 69 -5.50 -15.94 -17.97
CA ASP A 69 -5.38 -17.33 -17.55
C ASP A 69 -6.73 -17.89 -17.03
N VAL A 70 -7.49 -17.10 -16.28
CA VAL A 70 -8.82 -17.48 -15.80
C VAL A 70 -9.82 -17.55 -16.97
N LYS A 71 -9.73 -16.64 -17.94
CA LYS A 71 -10.61 -16.61 -19.11
C LYS A 71 -10.43 -17.87 -19.98
N ASP A 72 -9.18 -18.25 -20.19
CA ASP A 72 -8.81 -19.38 -21.06
C ASP A 72 -8.96 -20.73 -20.33
N GLY A 73 -8.50 -20.82 -19.07
CA GLY A 73 -8.53 -22.05 -18.28
C GLY A 73 -9.84 -22.31 -17.53
N GLY A 74 -10.72 -21.32 -17.39
CA GLY A 74 -11.99 -21.44 -16.68
C GLY A 74 -13.00 -22.34 -17.44
N MET A 75 -13.67 -23.25 -16.73
CA MET A 75 -14.62 -24.18 -17.36
C MET A 75 -16.05 -23.64 -17.44
N CYS A 76 -16.47 -22.78 -16.51
CA CYS A 76 -17.84 -22.28 -16.43
C CYS A 76 -17.94 -20.82 -16.83
N LYS A 77 -19.12 -20.42 -17.34
CA LYS A 77 -19.41 -19.03 -17.71
C LYS A 77 -19.20 -18.06 -16.55
N LYS A 78 -19.69 -18.38 -15.35
CA LYS A 78 -19.54 -17.52 -14.16
C LYS A 78 -18.07 -17.16 -13.86
N GLY A 79 -17.15 -18.13 -13.95
CA GLY A 79 -15.72 -17.86 -13.75
C GLY A 79 -15.15 -16.95 -14.84
N LYS A 80 -15.52 -17.20 -16.10
CA LYS A 80 -15.11 -16.36 -17.25
C LYS A 80 -15.68 -14.94 -17.16
N ASP A 81 -16.90 -14.77 -16.68
CA ASP A 81 -17.52 -13.45 -16.48
C ASP A 81 -16.73 -12.63 -15.44
N HIS A 82 -16.18 -13.27 -14.40
CA HIS A 82 -15.32 -12.59 -13.43
C HIS A 82 -13.92 -12.24 -13.96
N ALA A 83 -13.38 -13.06 -14.88
CA ALA A 83 -12.20 -12.67 -15.64
C ALA A 83 -12.46 -11.44 -16.52
N ASP A 84 -13.63 -11.37 -17.17
CA ASP A 84 -14.04 -10.21 -17.96
C ASP A 84 -14.22 -8.95 -17.10
N ILE A 85 -14.78 -9.08 -15.89
CA ILE A 85 -14.87 -7.98 -14.92
C ILE A 85 -13.48 -7.43 -14.59
N LEU A 86 -12.50 -8.32 -14.35
CA LEU A 86 -11.13 -7.91 -14.06
C LEU A 86 -10.47 -7.23 -15.26
N ALA A 87 -10.62 -7.80 -16.46
CA ALA A 87 -10.11 -7.21 -17.70
C ALA A 87 -10.73 -5.82 -17.99
N ALA A 88 -12.04 -5.69 -17.82
CA ALA A 88 -12.76 -4.43 -17.98
C ALA A 88 -12.28 -3.37 -16.98
N PHE A 89 -12.05 -3.76 -15.71
CA PHE A 89 -11.47 -2.87 -14.71
C PHE A 89 -10.10 -2.35 -15.13
N LEU A 90 -9.20 -3.23 -15.61
CA LEU A 90 -7.86 -2.84 -16.07
C LEU A 90 -7.91 -1.89 -17.29
N ALA A 91 -8.92 -2.03 -18.14
CA ALA A 91 -9.11 -1.15 -19.30
C ALA A 91 -9.69 0.23 -18.93
N GLN A 92 -10.68 0.26 -18.02
CA GLN A 92 -11.44 1.49 -17.71
C GLN A 92 -10.84 2.29 -16.56
N HIS A 93 -10.15 1.65 -15.62
CA HIS A 93 -9.69 2.24 -14.36
C HIS A 93 -8.18 2.12 -14.17
N LYS A 94 -7.42 2.14 -15.27
CA LYS A 94 -5.96 2.08 -15.26
C LYS A 94 -5.34 3.19 -14.41
N ASP A 95 -5.86 4.41 -14.52
CA ASP A 95 -5.35 5.57 -13.78
C ASP A 95 -5.64 5.47 -12.28
N ASP A 96 -6.82 4.98 -11.89
CA ASP A 96 -7.14 4.73 -10.49
C ASP A 96 -6.26 3.63 -9.90
N LEU A 97 -5.99 2.56 -10.67
CA LEU A 97 -5.06 1.51 -10.24
C LEU A 97 -3.64 2.06 -10.07
N GLN A 98 -3.16 2.89 -11.00
CA GLN A 98 -1.85 3.51 -10.92
C GLN A 98 -1.72 4.41 -9.69
N ARG A 99 -2.71 5.26 -9.42
CA ARG A 99 -2.73 6.09 -8.19
C ARG A 99 -2.63 5.25 -6.92
N HIS A 100 -3.31 4.09 -6.87
CA HIS A 100 -3.20 3.21 -5.71
C HIS A 100 -1.82 2.54 -5.63
N ILE A 101 -1.19 2.23 -6.76
CA ILE A 101 0.21 1.77 -6.80
C ILE A 101 1.15 2.84 -6.24
N ASP A 102 0.89 4.11 -6.57
CA ASP A 102 1.64 5.27 -6.08
C ASP A 102 1.32 5.63 -4.62
N GLY A 103 0.36 4.94 -4.01
CA GLY A 103 0.02 5.03 -2.59
C GLY A 103 -1.12 5.99 -2.26
N VAL A 104 -1.91 6.43 -3.25
CA VAL A 104 -2.98 7.43 -3.08
C VAL A 104 -4.33 6.87 -3.50
N CYS A 105 -5.35 7.07 -2.65
CA CYS A 105 -6.75 6.78 -2.98
C CYS A 105 -7.54 8.08 -3.13
N GLY A 106 -7.78 8.51 -4.38
CA GLY A 106 -8.55 9.74 -4.66
C GLY A 106 -9.99 9.72 -4.12
N HIS A 107 -10.54 8.53 -3.86
CA HIS A 107 -11.88 8.34 -3.33
C HIS A 107 -11.92 8.24 -1.80
N ARG A 108 -10.74 8.18 -1.14
CA ARG A 108 -10.57 8.13 0.32
C ARG A 108 -11.28 6.97 1.03
N GLU A 109 -11.54 5.87 0.31
CA GLU A 109 -12.14 4.65 0.87
C GLU A 109 -11.11 3.64 1.36
N CYS A 110 -9.90 3.65 0.79
CA CYS A 110 -8.81 2.77 1.21
C CYS A 110 -8.05 3.43 2.35
N ALA A 111 -8.40 3.10 3.60
CA ALA A 111 -7.88 3.76 4.80
C ALA A 111 -6.34 3.87 4.82
N ALA A 112 -5.61 2.80 4.50
CA ALA A 112 -4.15 2.80 4.52
C ALA A 112 -3.49 3.72 3.48
N LEU A 113 -4.24 4.22 2.49
CA LEU A 113 -3.76 5.15 1.46
C LEU A 113 -4.17 6.61 1.76
N VAL A 114 -4.78 6.87 2.91
CA VAL A 114 -5.22 8.22 3.31
C VAL A 114 -4.26 8.77 4.35
N THR A 115 -3.50 9.81 4.02
CA THR A 115 -2.58 10.45 4.96
C THR A 115 -3.27 11.62 5.66
N TYR A 116 -3.22 11.65 6.99
CA TYR A 116 -3.76 12.73 7.81
C TYR A 116 -2.64 13.66 8.29
N GLU A 117 -2.83 14.97 8.14
CA GLU A 117 -1.96 15.98 8.71
C GLU A 117 -2.76 17.01 9.51
N ILE A 118 -2.10 17.69 10.44
CA ILE A 118 -2.72 18.75 11.25
C ILE A 118 -2.14 20.07 10.77
N ASP A 119 -3.03 20.97 10.37
CA ASP A 119 -2.73 22.35 10.03
C ASP A 119 -2.43 23.13 11.33
N PRO A 120 -1.19 23.60 11.55
CA PRO A 120 -0.81 24.29 12.77
C PRO A 120 -1.53 25.63 12.94
N ASP A 121 -1.91 26.29 11.84
CA ASP A 121 -2.52 27.63 11.88
C ASP A 121 -3.97 27.59 12.36
N LYS A 122 -4.65 26.45 12.16
CA LYS A 122 -6.02 26.20 12.61
C LYS A 122 -6.10 25.44 13.94
N CYS A 123 -4.98 24.92 14.43
CA CYS A 123 -4.97 24.06 15.60
C CYS A 123 -5.09 24.88 16.89
N THR A 124 -6.26 24.81 17.54
CA THR A 124 -6.49 25.45 18.85
C THR A 124 -5.96 24.64 20.04
N MET A 125 -5.25 23.54 19.79
CA MET A 125 -4.64 22.68 20.81
C MET A 125 -5.63 22.15 21.88
N CYS A 126 -6.87 21.85 21.47
CA CYS A 126 -7.95 21.39 22.35
C CYS A 126 -7.84 19.94 22.84
N ASP A 127 -6.81 19.18 22.44
CA ASP A 127 -6.48 17.80 22.87
C ASP A 127 -7.44 16.67 22.41
N LYS A 128 -8.66 16.99 21.93
CA LYS A 128 -9.67 16.02 21.48
C LYS A 128 -9.17 14.96 20.49
N CYS A 129 -8.33 15.38 19.52
CA CYS A 129 -7.80 14.46 18.51
C CYS A 129 -6.84 13.42 19.10
N ARG A 130 -6.12 13.78 20.16
CA ARG A 130 -5.17 12.89 20.85
C ARG A 130 -5.92 11.89 21.73
N GLU A 131 -6.97 12.32 22.42
CA GLU A 131 -7.79 11.47 23.29
C GLU A 131 -8.45 10.31 22.53
N VAL A 132 -8.88 10.52 21.29
CA VAL A 132 -9.48 9.45 20.46
C VAL A 132 -8.45 8.55 19.78
N CYS A 133 -7.17 8.94 19.75
CA CYS A 133 -6.15 8.19 19.05
C CYS A 133 -5.71 6.97 19.86
N LYS A 134 -6.30 5.80 19.56
CA LYS A 134 -6.00 4.51 20.21
C LYS A 134 -4.51 4.13 20.15
N ASP A 135 -3.82 4.51 19.08
CA ASP A 135 -2.40 4.19 18.85
C ASP A 135 -1.44 5.27 19.38
N PHE A 136 -1.95 6.32 20.03
CA PHE A 136 -1.16 7.45 20.53
C PHE A 136 -0.22 8.04 19.47
N ALA A 137 -0.68 8.10 18.22
CA ALA A 137 0.09 8.57 17.07
C ALA A 137 0.21 10.11 17.02
N ILE A 138 -0.59 10.84 17.79
CA ILE A 138 -0.61 12.31 17.80
C ILE A 138 0.26 12.84 18.92
N GLU A 139 1.25 13.64 18.56
CA GLU A 139 2.16 14.30 19.49
C GLU A 139 1.86 15.77 19.59
N GLY A 140 1.93 16.30 20.80
CA GLY A 140 1.73 17.72 21.08
C GLY A 140 1.37 17.89 22.54
N GLN A 141 1.29 19.14 22.96
CA GLN A 141 0.91 19.49 24.32
C GLN A 141 -0.37 20.31 24.28
N LYS A 142 -1.25 20.06 25.25
CA LYS A 142 -2.45 20.88 25.44
C LYS A 142 -2.02 22.31 25.74
N ALA A 143 -2.68 23.29 25.13
CA ALA A 143 -2.47 24.68 25.50
C ALA A 143 -2.86 24.88 26.97
N VAL A 144 -1.89 25.31 27.78
CA VAL A 144 -2.09 25.67 29.19
C VAL A 144 -1.90 27.18 29.31
N ALA A 145 -2.92 27.89 29.78
CA ALA A 145 -2.96 29.36 29.79
C ALA A 145 -1.76 30.06 30.48
N PHE A 146 -0.94 29.34 31.25
CA PHE A 146 0.15 29.88 32.07
C PHE A 146 1.58 29.58 31.56
N LYS A 147 1.76 28.92 30.40
CA LYS A 147 3.10 28.66 29.85
C LYS A 147 3.21 29.15 28.40
N GLY A 148 4.17 30.01 28.09
CA GLY A 148 4.50 30.33 26.70
C GLY A 148 5.30 29.21 26.05
N GLY A 149 5.02 28.91 24.77
CA GLY A 149 5.82 27.96 23.97
C GLY A 149 5.15 26.62 23.64
N PHE A 150 3.89 26.61 23.21
CA PHE A 150 3.22 25.38 22.79
C PHE A 150 3.59 24.97 21.37
N THR A 151 3.86 23.68 21.21
CA THR A 151 4.02 23.05 19.88
C THR A 151 2.65 22.57 19.39
N PRO A 152 2.23 22.92 18.16
CA PRO A 152 1.00 22.41 17.58
C PRO A 152 1.03 20.88 17.49
N TYR A 153 -0.15 20.25 17.49
CA TYR A 153 -0.23 18.80 17.37
C TYR A 153 0.29 18.33 16.00
N ARG A 154 1.04 17.23 15.99
CA ARG A 154 1.58 16.58 14.79
C ARG A 154 1.31 15.08 14.83
N ILE A 155 0.92 14.52 13.68
CA ILE A 155 0.67 13.08 13.54
C ILE A 155 1.97 12.37 13.14
N ARG A 156 2.40 11.40 13.96
CA ARG A 156 3.45 10.45 13.59
C ARG A 156 2.88 9.39 12.67
N GLN A 157 3.12 9.55 11.37
CA GLN A 157 2.60 8.64 10.33
C GLN A 157 2.98 7.17 10.58
N ARG A 158 4.16 6.89 11.12
CA ARG A 158 4.59 5.51 11.43
C ARG A 158 3.75 4.78 12.48
N ARG A 159 3.01 5.51 13.33
CA ARG A 159 2.11 4.94 14.36
C ARG A 159 0.65 5.07 13.99
N CYS A 160 0.32 5.84 12.95
CA CYS A 160 -1.06 6.08 12.58
C CYS A 160 -1.62 4.83 11.89
N THR A 161 -2.76 4.34 12.37
CA THR A 161 -3.51 3.24 11.74
C THR A 161 -4.51 3.73 10.68
N HIS A 162 -4.51 5.04 10.39
CA HIS A 162 -5.37 5.68 9.39
C HIS A 162 -6.88 5.48 9.65
N CYS A 163 -7.28 5.36 10.91
CA CYS A 163 -8.69 5.11 11.29
C CYS A 163 -9.64 6.29 11.03
N GLY A 164 -9.11 7.51 10.89
CA GLY A 164 -9.91 8.70 10.62
C GLY A 164 -10.83 9.13 11.77
N GLU A 165 -10.55 8.74 13.02
CA GLU A 165 -11.31 9.23 14.18
C GLU A 165 -10.97 10.71 14.49
N CYS A 166 -9.70 11.10 14.30
CA CYS A 166 -9.22 12.46 14.58
C CYS A 166 -9.90 13.56 13.73
N ILE A 167 -10.21 13.27 12.46
CA ILE A 167 -10.87 14.24 11.56
C ILE A 167 -12.34 14.48 11.96
N LYS A 168 -13.01 13.46 12.53
CA LYS A 168 -14.43 13.55 12.92
C LYS A 168 -14.63 14.40 14.19
N VAL A 169 -13.65 14.40 15.09
CA VAL A 169 -13.76 15.08 16.38
C VAL A 169 -13.17 16.49 16.41
N CYS A 170 -12.47 16.91 15.34
CA CYS A 170 -11.84 18.22 15.28
C CYS A 170 -12.89 19.32 15.02
N PRO A 171 -13.14 20.25 15.96
CA PRO A 171 -14.16 21.29 15.78
C PRO A 171 -13.76 22.35 14.74
N GLU A 172 -12.46 22.65 14.65
CA GLU A 172 -11.92 23.68 13.74
C GLU A 172 -11.61 23.15 12.34
N GLY A 173 -11.76 21.84 12.11
CA GLY A 173 -11.36 21.23 10.85
C GLY A 173 -9.84 21.32 10.56
N ALA A 174 -9.01 21.41 11.59
CA ALA A 174 -7.56 21.50 11.46
C ALA A 174 -6.89 20.21 10.94
N VAL A 175 -7.60 19.07 10.98
CA VAL A 175 -7.08 17.80 10.42
C VAL A 175 -7.41 17.73 8.94
N VAL A 176 -6.38 17.79 8.10
CA VAL A 176 -6.48 17.74 6.64
C VAL A 176 -6.02 16.39 6.09
N ILE A 177 -6.56 16.01 4.93
CA ILE A 177 -6.12 14.83 4.18
C ILE A 177 -5.15 15.31 3.11
N VAL A 178 -3.92 14.79 3.13
CA VAL A 178 -2.88 15.13 2.17
C VAL A 178 -2.63 13.96 1.23
N GLU A 179 -2.45 14.27 -0.05
CA GLU A 179 -2.08 13.30 -1.08
C GLU A 179 -0.56 13.27 -1.17
N LYS A 180 0.09 12.39 -0.40
CA LYS A 180 1.53 12.15 -0.55
C LYS A 180 1.74 11.02 -1.55
N VAL A 181 2.15 11.41 -2.75
CA VAL A 181 2.73 10.45 -3.70
C VAL A 181 4.01 9.92 -3.06
N ARG A 182 4.23 8.60 -3.09
CA ARG A 182 5.53 8.05 -2.71
C ARG A 182 6.57 8.61 -3.68
N GLU A 183 7.31 9.64 -3.27
CA GLU A 183 8.60 9.92 -3.88
C GLU A 183 9.42 8.64 -3.70
N GLU A 184 9.68 7.97 -4.83
CA GLU A 184 10.55 6.81 -4.90
C GLU A 184 11.80 7.16 -4.10
N ALA A 185 12.03 6.42 -3.01
CA ALA A 185 13.25 6.49 -2.24
C ALA A 185 14.40 6.55 -3.24
N ALA A 186 15.06 7.71 -3.29
CA ALA A 186 16.21 7.94 -4.13
C ALA A 186 17.09 6.69 -3.99
N LYS A 187 17.34 6.01 -5.10
CA LYS A 187 18.30 4.91 -5.19
C LYS A 187 19.66 5.49 -4.82
N GLU A 188 19.95 5.62 -3.53
CA GLU A 188 21.33 5.65 -3.09
C GLU A 188 21.87 4.25 -3.37
N PRO A 189 22.90 4.10 -4.22
CA PRO A 189 23.48 2.80 -4.48
C PRO A 189 23.94 2.24 -3.15
N LEU A 190 23.48 1.03 -2.83
CA LEU A 190 23.97 0.24 -1.69
C LEU A 190 25.46 -0.01 -1.93
N ARG A 191 26.30 0.89 -1.41
CA ARG A 191 27.75 0.77 -1.39
C ARG A 191 28.10 -0.43 -0.53
N THR A 192 28.58 -1.49 -1.16
CA THR A 192 28.98 -2.70 -0.44
C THR A 192 30.46 -2.57 -0.11
N LEU A 193 30.78 -2.67 1.18
CA LEU A 193 32.15 -2.76 1.65
C LEU A 193 32.67 -4.16 1.30
N VAL A 194 33.50 -4.26 0.26
CA VAL A 194 34.16 -5.53 -0.06
C VAL A 194 35.48 -5.56 0.69
N CYS A 195 35.54 -6.39 1.73
CA CYS A 195 36.79 -6.76 2.39
C CYS A 195 37.44 -7.89 1.60
N THR A 196 38.53 -7.62 0.89
CA THR A 196 39.37 -8.70 0.34
C THR A 196 40.31 -9.19 1.44
N CYS A 197 39.93 -10.28 2.09
CA CYS A 197 40.85 -11.05 2.94
C CYS A 197 41.57 -12.09 2.06
N ASP A 198 42.90 -12.15 2.17
CA ASP A 198 43.70 -13.18 1.52
C ASP A 198 43.38 -14.53 2.17
N VAL A 199 42.72 -15.44 1.45
CA VAL A 199 42.24 -16.76 1.95
C VAL A 199 43.39 -17.70 2.32
N SER A 200 44.63 -17.32 2.00
CA SER A 200 45.83 -18.02 2.40
C SER A 200 46.05 -17.84 3.90
N GLY A 201 45.57 -18.76 4.73
CA GLY A 201 45.57 -18.73 6.20
C GLY A 201 46.95 -18.64 6.90
N LYS A 202 47.79 -17.68 6.53
CA LYS A 202 48.99 -17.24 7.21
C LYS A 202 48.79 -15.77 7.60
N PRO A 203 49.12 -15.36 8.84
CA PRO A 203 48.96 -13.98 9.27
C PRO A 203 49.98 -13.10 8.53
N THR A 204 49.60 -12.58 7.36
CA THR A 204 50.36 -11.49 6.74
C THR A 204 49.96 -10.21 7.46
N GLY A 205 50.93 -9.51 8.06
CA GLY A 205 50.72 -8.30 8.85
C GLY A 205 50.25 -7.07 8.05
N LYS A 206 49.43 -7.25 7.01
CA LYS A 206 48.83 -6.18 6.21
C LYS A 206 47.36 -6.05 6.59
N ALA A 207 46.95 -4.84 6.98
CA ALA A 207 45.56 -4.52 7.23
C ALA A 207 44.72 -4.77 5.96
N PRO A 208 43.48 -5.27 6.08
CA PRO A 208 42.61 -5.48 4.93
C PRO A 208 42.34 -4.15 4.23
N VAL A 209 42.50 -4.12 2.90
CA VAL A 209 42.15 -2.95 2.10
C VAL A 209 40.63 -2.94 1.92
N CYS A 210 39.94 -2.04 2.60
CA CYS A 210 38.52 -1.79 2.37
C CYS A 210 38.34 -0.84 1.19
N SER A 211 37.95 -1.38 0.04
CA SER A 211 37.57 -0.55 -1.11
C SER A 211 36.05 -0.53 -1.24
N ILE A 212 35.50 0.66 -1.46
CA ILE A 212 34.07 0.85 -1.71
C ILE A 212 33.85 0.63 -3.20
N HIS A 213 33.05 -0.37 -3.57
CA HIS A 213 32.67 -0.61 -4.96
C HIS A 213 31.18 -0.38 -5.17
N ASP A 214 30.84 0.26 -6.28
CA ASP A 214 29.49 0.35 -6.79
C ASP A 214 29.13 -0.95 -7.53
N MET A 215 28.00 -1.57 -7.21
CA MET A 215 27.62 -2.91 -7.70
C MET A 215 27.24 -2.98 -9.20
N ALA A 216 27.50 -1.94 -10.00
CA ALA A 216 27.06 -1.86 -11.38
C ALA A 216 27.97 -2.58 -12.41
N GLU A 217 29.20 -2.99 -12.05
CA GLU A 217 30.21 -3.37 -13.05
C GLU A 217 30.70 -4.84 -13.04
N THR A 218 30.14 -5.74 -12.23
CA THR A 218 30.61 -7.15 -12.22
C THR A 218 29.59 -8.14 -12.78
N ILE A 219 29.30 -8.02 -14.08
CA ILE A 219 28.98 -9.18 -14.91
C ILE A 219 29.91 -9.09 -16.13
N SER A 220 31.13 -9.59 -15.99
CA SER A 220 31.96 -9.93 -17.15
C SER A 220 31.46 -11.27 -17.71
N PRO A 221 31.21 -11.40 -19.02
CA PRO A 221 30.83 -12.68 -19.62
C PRO A 221 32.05 -13.62 -19.58
N GLY A 222 31.92 -14.73 -18.85
CA GLY A 222 32.91 -15.80 -18.87
C GLY A 222 32.84 -16.57 -20.19
N LYS A 223 33.98 -16.64 -20.88
CA LYS A 223 34.28 -17.62 -21.93
C LYS A 223 34.37 -19.03 -21.35
#